data_AF-A0A2E3V0L2-F1
#
_entry.id   AF-A0A2E3V0L2-F1
#
_cell.length_a   1.000
_cell.length_b   1.000
_cell.length_c   1.000
_cell.angle_alpha   90.00
_cell.angle_beta   90.00
_cell.angle_gamma   90.00
#
_symmetry.space_group_name_H-M   'P 1'
#
loop_
_entity.id
_entity.type
_entity.pdbx_description
1 polymer ?
#
loop_
_entity_poly.entity_id
_entity_poly.type
_entity_poly.pdbx_seq_one_letter_code
_entity_poly.pdbx_strand_id
1 'polypeptide(L)'
;MLNKSNNAFAYKYFRVYFLGTFFGQNAYRLGVVTQSILLWKLVGTELSLGIGAASLALPMIIFNLFGGVLADRYESRVLLFIVSLLGMLSFIGISLLDFFDYIEFWHVIIFSIFSGIICGIDQVSRVAYFPSLVPKSSIKSAVTINTANFSISSVIAPSLAGIIISIFDTYIGFMVASIGWTVMAISTFFLPNRGVDFYQRSILFELTTGFKYIYSQKIILILSILLFTNMLMNFGWLTTLPSYVQRFDGGAKEVGYLFSSCGIGAITGVLLSSRFSPGKYYGHLILFSALLFSVMLFFVSLSENLYLSMVLAAFAHFGNGSLFNTTTVAVQIRLPEIIRGRVMGIFIITGSIGIIGGLWTGLWASMIGLRLGMMIGPTVIIVLVILIYITQKQIRYLHENPECD
;
A
#
# COMPACT_ATOMS: atom_id res chain seq x y z
N MET A 1 12.51 3.98 -29.32
CA MET A 1 12.97 5.36 -29.05
C MET A 1 11.75 6.22 -28.77
N LEU A 2 11.50 6.60 -27.51
CA LEU A 2 10.37 7.48 -27.16
C LEU A 2 10.67 8.89 -27.69
N ASN A 3 9.78 9.42 -28.53
CA ASN A 3 9.85 10.81 -29.00
C ASN A 3 10.00 11.75 -27.80
N LYS A 4 10.95 12.71 -27.85
CA LYS A 4 11.23 13.67 -26.76
C LYS A 4 9.97 14.40 -26.26
N SER A 5 8.91 14.50 -27.08
CA SER A 5 7.62 15.14 -26.75
C SER A 5 6.73 14.39 -25.75
N ASN A 6 6.99 13.10 -25.50
CA ASN A 6 6.14 12.26 -24.64
C ASN A 6 6.80 11.86 -23.32
N ASN A 7 8.03 12.33 -23.06
CA ASN A 7 8.78 12.00 -21.85
C ASN A 7 8.52 13.04 -20.75
N ALA A 8 7.97 12.61 -19.61
CA ALA A 8 7.71 13.50 -18.49
C ALA A 8 8.99 14.15 -17.91
N PHE A 9 10.15 13.49 -17.99
CA PHE A 9 11.42 14.05 -17.53
C PHE A 9 11.96 15.22 -18.38
N ALA A 10 11.37 15.49 -19.54
CA ALA A 10 11.69 16.69 -20.31
C ALA A 10 11.26 17.98 -19.57
N TYR A 11 10.29 17.90 -18.65
CA TYR A 11 9.72 19.06 -17.97
C TYR A 11 10.42 19.33 -16.63
N LYS A 12 10.92 20.57 -16.44
CA LYS A 12 11.66 20.99 -15.23
C LYS A 12 10.89 20.72 -13.95
N TYR A 13 9.64 21.16 -13.86
CA TYR A 13 8.84 21.01 -12.64
C TYR A 13 8.51 19.55 -12.33
N PHE A 14 8.30 18.72 -13.36
CA PHE A 14 8.13 17.29 -13.16
C PHE A 14 9.39 16.64 -12.59
N ARG A 15 10.60 17.03 -13.02
CA ARG A 15 11.86 16.54 -12.44
C ARG A 15 12.00 16.90 -10.96
N VAL A 16 11.69 18.15 -10.59
CA VAL A 16 11.72 18.62 -9.20
C VAL A 16 10.70 17.85 -8.35
N TYR A 17 9.48 17.70 -8.84
CA TYR A 17 8.43 16.90 -8.20
C TYR A 17 8.85 15.44 -8.01
N PHE A 18 9.42 14.83 -9.05
CA PHE A 18 9.87 13.45 -9.02
C PHE A 18 10.96 13.25 -7.96
N LEU A 19 11.97 14.12 -7.90
CA LEU A 19 13.01 14.05 -6.87
C LEU A 19 12.41 14.13 -5.47
N GLY A 20 11.55 15.13 -5.21
CA GLY A 20 10.89 15.28 -3.92
C GLY A 20 10.07 14.05 -3.53
N THR A 21 9.20 13.57 -4.42
CA THR A 21 8.31 12.44 -4.15
C THR A 21 9.02 11.08 -4.16
N PHE A 22 10.16 10.95 -4.85
CA PHE A 22 11.04 9.78 -4.75
C PHE A 22 11.56 9.65 -3.33
N PHE A 23 12.23 10.67 -2.81
CA PHE A 23 12.77 10.62 -1.45
C PHE A 23 11.69 10.58 -0.38
N GLY A 24 10.61 11.36 -0.53
CA GLY A 24 9.51 11.38 0.45
C GLY A 24 8.78 10.04 0.57
N GLN A 25 8.46 9.37 -0.53
CA GLN A 25 7.79 8.06 -0.49
C GLN A 25 8.69 6.96 0.09
N ASN A 26 9.98 6.95 -0.28
CA ASN A 26 10.94 6.01 0.28
C ASN A 26 11.14 6.26 1.79
N ALA A 27 11.24 7.53 2.20
CA ALA A 27 11.33 7.92 3.60
C ALA A 27 10.12 7.49 4.43
N TYR A 28 8.91 7.70 3.92
CA TYR A 28 7.69 7.22 4.57
C TYR A 28 7.72 5.72 4.79
N ARG A 29 8.04 4.93 3.74
CA ARG A 29 8.11 3.46 3.83
C ARG A 29 9.16 3.01 4.83
N LEU A 30 10.34 3.62 4.80
CA LEU A 30 11.41 3.37 5.76
C LEU A 30 10.92 3.65 7.18
N GLY A 31 10.32 4.81 7.43
CA GLY A 31 9.79 5.22 8.73
C GLY A 31 8.72 4.27 9.28
N VAL A 32 7.82 3.75 8.45
CA VAL A 32 6.81 2.76 8.87
C VAL A 32 7.46 1.44 9.28
N VAL A 33 8.48 0.97 8.56
CA VAL A 33 9.24 -0.22 8.95
C VAL A 33 9.97 0.03 10.26
N THR A 34 10.60 1.19 10.43
CA THR A 34 11.26 1.60 11.68
C THR A 34 10.28 1.65 12.86
N GLN A 35 9.07 2.20 12.68
CA GLN A 35 8.01 2.19 13.70
C GLN A 35 7.63 0.77 14.12
N SER A 36 7.48 -0.14 13.15
CA SER A 36 7.14 -1.54 13.46
C SER A 36 8.25 -2.23 14.27
N ILE A 37 9.52 -1.98 13.94
CA ILE A 37 10.65 -2.56 14.68
C ILE A 37 10.75 -1.94 16.07
N LEU A 38 10.53 -0.63 16.21
CA LEU A 38 10.54 0.05 17.51
C LEU A 38 9.41 -0.44 18.43
N LEU A 39 8.19 -0.63 17.89
CA LEU A 39 7.06 -1.20 18.66
C LEU A 39 7.36 -2.61 19.19
N TRP A 40 8.05 -3.42 18.38
CA TRP A 40 8.54 -4.73 18.82
C TRP A 40 9.60 -4.61 19.90
N LYS A 41 10.59 -3.72 19.74
CA LYS A 41 11.64 -3.50 20.74
C LYS A 41 11.08 -3.03 22.10
N LEU A 42 10.08 -2.15 22.09
CA LEU A 42 9.52 -1.57 23.32
C LEU A 42 8.62 -2.52 24.10
N VAL A 43 7.81 -3.35 23.42
CA VAL A 43 6.77 -4.16 24.07
C VAL A 43 6.97 -5.66 23.87
N GLY A 44 7.52 -6.09 22.73
CA GLY A 44 7.78 -7.50 22.44
C GLY A 44 6.53 -8.35 22.24
N THR A 45 5.40 -7.77 21.80
CA THR A 45 4.15 -8.51 21.55
C THR A 45 3.59 -8.28 20.15
N GLU A 46 2.94 -9.28 19.58
CA GLU A 46 2.31 -9.17 18.25
C GLU A 46 1.11 -8.22 18.25
N LEU A 47 0.44 -8.09 19.39
CA LEU A 47 -0.65 -7.14 19.56
C LEU A 47 -0.15 -5.69 19.45
N SER A 48 1.04 -5.36 19.97
CA SER A 48 1.58 -3.99 19.86
C SER A 48 1.82 -3.59 18.40
N LEU A 49 2.30 -4.53 17.58
CA LEU A 49 2.47 -4.37 16.14
C LEU A 49 1.11 -4.17 15.43
N GLY A 50 0.10 -4.94 15.82
CA GLY A 50 -1.26 -4.81 15.30
C GLY A 50 -1.92 -3.47 15.65
N ILE A 51 -1.75 -2.99 16.89
CA ILE A 51 -2.22 -1.67 17.33
C ILE A 51 -1.53 -0.58 16.53
N GLY A 52 -0.21 -0.61 16.39
CA GLY A 52 0.54 0.36 15.57
C GLY A 52 0.06 0.42 14.12
N ALA A 53 -0.17 -0.74 13.50
CA ALA A 53 -0.71 -0.83 12.15
C ALA A 53 -2.11 -0.23 12.03
N ALA A 54 -3.01 -0.51 12.98
CA ALA A 54 -4.35 0.08 13.01
C ALA A 54 -4.30 1.60 13.22
N SER A 55 -3.45 2.05 14.15
CA SER A 55 -3.21 3.46 14.44
C SER A 55 -2.72 4.24 13.22
N LEU A 56 -1.94 3.62 12.33
CA LEU A 56 -1.57 4.20 11.05
C LEU A 56 -2.69 4.12 10.01
N ALA A 57 -3.32 2.95 9.87
CA ALA A 57 -4.21 2.69 8.74
C ALA A 57 -5.58 3.37 8.86
N LEU A 58 -6.17 3.43 10.05
CA LEU A 58 -7.47 4.05 10.29
C LEU A 58 -7.50 5.53 9.88
N PRO A 59 -6.61 6.41 10.38
CA PRO A 59 -6.55 7.79 9.92
C PRO A 59 -6.23 7.89 8.43
N MET A 60 -5.33 7.04 7.91
CA MET A 60 -5.02 7.04 6.48
C MET A 60 -6.27 6.74 5.62
N ILE A 61 -7.14 5.82 6.02
CA ILE A 61 -8.41 5.55 5.33
C ILE A 61 -9.30 6.78 5.34
N ILE A 62 -9.48 7.38 6.52
CA ILE A 62 -10.32 8.57 6.69
C ILE A 62 -9.82 9.68 5.75
N PHE A 63 -8.53 10.02 5.81
CA PHE A 63 -7.99 11.10 5.00
C PHE A 63 -7.87 10.76 3.51
N ASN A 64 -7.71 9.50 3.11
CA ASN A 64 -7.82 9.11 1.70
C ASN A 64 -9.26 9.27 1.17
N LEU A 65 -10.26 8.93 1.96
CA LEU A 65 -11.68 9.08 1.59
C LEU A 65 -12.10 10.54 1.46
N PHE A 66 -11.69 11.39 2.40
CA PHE A 66 -12.02 12.82 2.41
C PHE A 66 -11.03 13.68 1.60
N GLY A 67 -9.93 13.08 1.16
CA GLY A 67 -8.81 13.77 0.56
C GLY A 67 -9.11 14.44 -0.78
N GLY A 68 -10.13 13.95 -1.52
CA GLY A 68 -10.62 14.64 -2.72
C GLY A 68 -11.17 16.04 -2.43
N VAL A 69 -11.89 16.21 -1.32
CA VAL A 69 -12.45 17.52 -0.91
C VAL A 69 -11.34 18.43 -0.43
N LEU A 70 -10.33 17.88 0.24
CA LEU A 70 -9.15 18.66 0.58
C LEU A 70 -8.44 19.13 -0.68
N ALA A 71 -8.22 18.25 -1.66
CA ALA A 71 -7.56 18.58 -2.92
C ALA A 71 -8.37 19.54 -3.82
N ASP A 72 -9.70 19.52 -3.71
CA ASP A 72 -10.59 20.42 -4.47
C ASP A 72 -10.76 21.79 -3.79
N ARG A 73 -10.65 21.86 -2.45
CA ARG A 73 -10.81 23.12 -1.68
C ARG A 73 -9.51 23.88 -1.50
N TYR A 74 -8.39 23.18 -1.43
CA TYR A 74 -7.09 23.76 -1.13
C TYR A 74 -6.11 23.51 -2.28
N GLU A 75 -5.21 24.45 -2.49
CA GLU A 75 -4.13 24.34 -3.46
C GLU A 75 -3.29 23.08 -3.19
N SER A 76 -3.25 22.14 -4.13
CA SER A 76 -2.62 20.84 -3.91
C SER A 76 -1.12 20.96 -3.61
N ARG A 77 -0.42 21.98 -4.16
CA ARG A 77 0.97 22.28 -3.79
C ARG A 77 1.10 22.63 -2.31
N VAL A 78 0.19 23.46 -1.79
CA VAL A 78 0.23 23.93 -0.38
C VAL A 78 -0.01 22.75 0.56
N LEU A 79 -0.99 21.89 0.26
CA LEU A 79 -1.22 20.67 1.02
C LEU A 79 0.03 19.78 1.01
N LEU A 80 0.61 19.51 -0.17
CA LEU A 80 1.85 18.73 -0.29
C LEU A 80 3.00 19.32 0.53
N PHE A 81 3.17 20.63 0.52
CA PHE A 81 4.22 21.29 1.30
C PHE A 81 3.99 21.12 2.81
N ILE A 82 2.77 21.39 3.28
CA ILE A 82 2.41 21.28 4.71
C ILE A 82 2.61 19.86 5.21
N VAL A 83 2.09 18.85 4.50
CA VAL A 83 2.25 17.46 4.93
C VAL A 83 3.71 17.01 4.86
N SER A 84 4.49 17.54 3.93
CA SER A 84 5.92 17.25 3.88
C SER A 84 6.67 17.82 5.07
N LEU A 85 6.33 19.05 5.48
CA LEU A 85 6.89 19.68 6.67
C LEU A 85 6.48 18.94 7.94
N LEU A 86 5.20 18.57 8.07
CA LEU A 86 4.70 17.80 9.20
C LEU A 86 5.33 16.40 9.26
N GLY A 87 5.56 15.75 8.12
CA GLY A 87 6.26 14.47 8.03
C GLY A 87 7.70 14.57 8.52
N MET A 88 8.42 15.59 8.06
CA MET A 88 9.77 15.90 8.54
C MET A 88 9.80 16.10 10.06
N LEU A 89 8.95 16.98 10.59
CA LEU A 89 8.90 17.27 12.03
C LEU A 89 8.49 16.05 12.86
N SER A 90 7.57 15.23 12.35
CA SER A 90 7.13 14.00 13.01
C SER A 90 8.28 13.01 13.15
N PHE A 91 9.02 12.77 12.07
CA PHE A 91 10.16 11.85 12.10
C PHE A 91 11.35 12.37 12.90
N ILE A 92 11.59 13.69 12.92
CA ILE A 92 12.57 14.29 13.85
C ILE A 92 12.11 14.08 15.30
N GLY A 93 10.84 14.35 15.61
CA GLY A 93 10.30 14.23 16.96
C GLY A 93 10.44 12.82 17.53
N ILE A 94 9.99 11.81 16.80
CA ILE A 94 10.13 10.41 17.24
C ILE A 94 11.61 9.99 17.28
N SER A 95 12.46 10.45 16.35
CA SER A 95 13.90 10.18 16.37
C SER A 95 14.58 10.73 17.60
N LEU A 96 14.24 11.94 18.04
CA LEU A 96 14.84 12.56 19.22
C LEU A 96 14.38 11.88 20.50
N LEU A 97 13.09 11.55 20.61
CA LEU A 97 12.58 10.79 21.76
C LEU A 97 13.26 9.43 21.87
N ASP A 98 13.46 8.74 20.75
CA ASP A 98 14.14 7.44 20.68
C ASP A 98 15.64 7.57 21.02
N PHE A 99 16.32 8.61 20.49
CA PHE A 99 17.74 8.85 20.78
C PHE A 99 18.04 9.20 22.25
N PHE A 100 17.13 9.91 22.92
CA PHE A 100 17.29 10.30 24.32
C PHE A 100 16.65 9.31 25.31
N ASP A 101 16.22 8.12 24.84
CA ASP A 101 15.58 7.09 25.66
C ASP A 101 14.30 7.56 26.40
N TYR A 102 13.62 8.61 25.91
CA TYR A 102 12.32 9.07 26.41
C TYR A 102 11.13 8.44 25.67
N ILE A 103 11.41 7.59 24.68
CA ILE A 103 10.38 7.00 23.85
C ILE A 103 9.59 5.94 24.63
N GLU A 104 8.27 6.00 24.48
CA GLU A 104 7.35 5.03 25.10
C GLU A 104 6.35 4.55 24.05
N PHE A 105 5.68 3.44 24.34
CA PHE A 105 4.72 2.83 23.42
C PHE A 105 3.67 3.83 22.89
N TRP A 106 3.07 4.65 23.76
CA TRP A 106 2.03 5.60 23.34
C TRP A 106 2.56 6.72 22.44
N HIS A 107 3.83 7.13 22.59
CA HIS A 107 4.46 8.07 21.68
C HIS A 107 4.46 7.49 20.25
N VAL A 108 4.90 6.24 20.09
CA VAL A 108 4.94 5.57 18.78
C VAL A 108 3.55 5.44 18.17
N ILE A 109 2.53 5.18 18.99
CA ILE A 109 1.13 5.17 18.56
C ILE A 109 0.67 6.53 18.05
N ILE A 110 0.97 7.63 18.77
CA ILE A 110 0.63 8.98 18.32
C ILE A 110 1.33 9.30 16.99
N PHE A 111 2.62 9.03 16.86
CA PHE A 111 3.35 9.24 15.60
C PHE A 111 2.85 8.35 14.46
N SER A 112 2.34 7.14 14.76
CA SER A 112 1.70 6.27 13.76
C SER A 112 0.40 6.89 13.25
N ILE A 113 -0.41 7.46 14.15
CA ILE A 113 -1.63 8.22 13.79
C ILE A 113 -1.29 9.40 12.89
N PHE A 114 -0.32 10.23 13.28
CA PHE A 114 0.15 11.36 12.47
C PHE A 114 0.65 10.89 11.10
N SER A 115 1.42 9.81 11.05
CA SER A 115 1.93 9.23 9.81
C SER A 115 0.79 8.79 8.88
N GLY A 116 -0.29 8.24 9.43
CA GLY A 116 -1.48 7.89 8.67
C GLY A 116 -2.21 9.11 8.10
N ILE A 117 -2.41 10.16 8.90
CA ILE A 117 -3.02 11.43 8.46
C ILE A 117 -2.20 12.04 7.32
N ILE A 118 -0.89 12.19 7.54
CA ILE A 118 0.07 12.77 6.59
C ILE A 118 0.07 11.97 5.29
N CYS A 119 0.15 10.64 5.36
CA CYS A 119 0.15 9.79 4.17
C CYS A 119 -1.16 9.89 3.37
N GLY A 120 -2.31 9.94 4.06
CA GLY A 120 -3.60 10.07 3.40
C GLY A 120 -3.71 11.37 2.60
N ILE A 121 -3.34 12.49 3.22
CA ILE A 121 -3.37 13.82 2.56
C ILE A 121 -2.30 13.92 1.47
N ASP A 122 -1.11 13.36 1.69
CA ASP A 122 -0.03 13.33 0.70
C ASP A 122 -0.48 12.58 -0.57
N GLN A 123 -1.03 11.38 -0.43
CA GLN A 123 -1.42 10.54 -1.56
C GLN A 123 -2.44 11.24 -2.48
N VAL A 124 -3.48 11.83 -1.91
CA VAL A 124 -4.50 12.56 -2.69
C VAL A 124 -3.94 13.83 -3.33
N SER A 125 -3.10 14.56 -2.60
CA SER A 125 -2.53 15.82 -3.10
C SER A 125 -1.56 15.54 -4.24
N ARG A 126 -0.78 14.45 -4.18
CA ARG A 126 0.12 14.02 -5.26
C ARG A 126 -0.66 13.67 -6.53
N VAL A 127 -1.71 12.85 -6.41
CA VAL A 127 -2.54 12.43 -7.55
C VAL A 127 -3.21 13.63 -8.23
N ALA A 128 -3.65 14.61 -7.45
CA ALA A 128 -4.22 15.85 -7.98
C ALA A 128 -3.14 16.74 -8.62
N TYR A 129 -1.93 16.78 -8.08
CA TYR A 129 -0.93 17.77 -8.47
C TYR A 129 -0.06 17.35 -9.67
N PHE A 130 0.44 16.12 -9.72
CA PHE A 130 1.40 15.73 -10.77
C PHE A 130 0.92 15.94 -12.22
N PRO A 131 -0.38 15.77 -12.57
CA PRO A 131 -0.83 15.95 -13.95
C PRO A 131 -0.72 17.40 -14.43
N SER A 132 -0.69 18.40 -13.54
CA SER A 132 -0.53 19.81 -13.92
C SER A 132 0.91 20.16 -14.33
N LEU A 133 1.87 19.30 -14.02
CA LEU A 133 3.30 19.54 -14.26
C LEU A 133 3.78 19.12 -15.66
N VAL A 134 2.93 18.43 -16.41
CA VAL A 134 3.24 17.89 -17.73
C VAL A 134 2.06 18.10 -18.68
N PRO A 135 2.31 18.25 -20.00
CA PRO A 135 1.21 18.31 -20.97
C PRO A 135 0.52 16.95 -21.10
N LYS A 136 -0.70 16.96 -21.62
CA LYS A 136 -1.55 15.76 -21.81
C LYS A 136 -0.83 14.62 -22.52
N SER A 137 0.02 14.91 -23.51
CA SER A 137 0.80 13.91 -24.26
C SER A 137 1.79 13.12 -23.38
N SER A 138 2.24 13.70 -22.27
CA SER A 138 3.24 13.12 -21.37
C SER A 138 2.64 12.53 -20.08
N ILE A 139 1.33 12.63 -19.86
CA ILE A 139 0.67 12.10 -18.65
C ILE A 139 0.92 10.59 -18.49
N LYS A 140 0.84 9.81 -19.58
CA LYS A 140 1.12 8.36 -19.52
C LYS A 140 2.54 8.06 -19.03
N SER A 141 3.52 8.83 -19.50
CA SER A 141 4.91 8.72 -19.03
C SER A 141 5.03 9.11 -17.56
N ALA A 142 4.37 10.18 -17.13
CA ALA A 142 4.36 10.63 -15.74
C ALA A 142 3.73 9.58 -14.80
N VAL A 143 2.60 8.98 -15.19
CA VAL A 143 1.96 7.88 -14.44
C VAL A 143 2.92 6.70 -14.32
N THR A 144 3.53 6.29 -15.43
CA THR A 144 4.49 5.16 -15.45
C THR A 144 5.66 5.38 -14.49
N ILE A 145 6.24 6.59 -14.49
CA ILE A 145 7.36 6.96 -13.61
C ILE A 145 6.92 6.95 -12.13
N ASN A 146 5.74 7.46 -11.82
CA ASN A 146 5.21 7.44 -10.45
C ASN A 146 4.94 6.01 -9.96
N THR A 147 4.37 5.15 -10.81
CA THR A 147 4.17 3.73 -10.50
C THR A 147 5.49 3.00 -10.28
N ALA A 148 6.52 3.32 -11.09
CA ALA A 148 7.86 2.79 -10.90
C ALA A 148 8.47 3.23 -9.56
N ASN A 149 8.31 4.51 -9.18
CA ASN A 149 8.77 5.00 -7.88
C ASN A 149 8.11 4.27 -6.70
N PHE A 150 6.79 4.07 -6.76
CA PHE A 150 6.06 3.32 -5.72
C PHE A 150 6.58 1.87 -5.60
N SER A 151 6.84 1.24 -6.73
CA SER A 151 7.39 -0.12 -6.81
C SER A 151 8.82 -0.19 -6.25
N ILE A 152 9.67 0.77 -6.60
CA ILE A 152 11.03 0.87 -6.04
C ILE A 152 10.96 1.05 -4.52
N SER A 153 10.06 1.92 -4.05
CA SER A 153 9.89 2.20 -2.62
C SER A 153 9.44 0.99 -1.81
N SER A 154 8.67 0.06 -2.39
CA SER A 154 8.24 -1.15 -1.68
C SER A 154 9.35 -2.19 -1.52
N VAL A 155 10.43 -2.10 -2.31
CA VAL A 155 11.57 -3.03 -2.26
C VAL A 155 12.76 -2.42 -1.53
N ILE A 156 13.16 -1.21 -1.92
CA ILE A 156 14.43 -0.61 -1.50
C ILE A 156 14.33 -0.05 -0.08
N ALA A 157 13.26 0.68 0.24
CA ALA A 157 13.12 1.35 1.52
C ALA A 157 13.11 0.38 2.72
N PRO A 158 12.42 -0.77 2.70
CA PRO A 158 12.48 -1.72 3.82
C PRO A 158 13.85 -2.36 4.02
N SER A 159 14.57 -2.70 2.95
CA SER A 159 15.95 -3.20 3.05
C SER A 159 16.89 -2.16 3.66
N LEU A 160 16.80 -0.91 3.21
CA LEU A 160 17.55 0.19 3.80
C LEU A 160 17.21 0.36 5.28
N ALA A 161 15.91 0.34 5.64
CA ALA A 161 15.46 0.40 7.03
C ALA A 161 16.13 -0.71 7.87
N GLY A 162 16.04 -1.95 7.42
CA GLY A 162 16.60 -3.10 8.13
C GLY A 162 18.11 -3.02 8.32
N ILE A 163 18.85 -2.61 7.28
CA ILE A 163 20.31 -2.44 7.34
C ILE A 163 20.67 -1.30 8.30
N ILE A 164 20.04 -0.13 8.16
CA ILE A 164 20.32 1.05 9.01
C ILE A 164 20.08 0.71 10.48
N ILE A 165 18.94 0.10 10.79
CA ILE A 165 18.56 -0.23 12.17
C ILE A 165 19.46 -1.33 12.76
N SER A 166 19.97 -2.25 11.92
CA SER A 166 20.90 -3.29 12.39
C SER A 166 22.29 -2.78 12.75
N ILE A 167 22.73 -1.66 12.15
CA ILE A 167 24.07 -1.08 12.37
C ILE A 167 24.04 0.02 13.43
N PHE A 168 23.01 0.85 13.41
CA PHE A 168 22.90 2.01 14.29
C PHE A 168 21.80 1.78 15.33
N ASP A 169 20.57 2.19 15.04
CA ASP A 169 19.33 1.80 15.72
C ASP A 169 18.13 2.45 14.98
N THR A 170 16.92 2.39 15.56
CA THR A 170 15.69 2.99 15.06
C THR A 170 15.75 4.51 14.94
N TYR A 171 16.46 5.20 15.84
CA TYR A 171 16.55 6.66 15.80
C TYR A 171 17.23 7.16 14.51
N ILE A 172 18.30 6.50 14.04
CA ILE A 172 18.91 6.83 12.74
C ILE A 172 17.95 6.51 11.60
N GLY A 173 17.19 5.42 11.68
CA GLY A 173 16.13 5.11 10.72
C GLY A 173 15.14 6.27 10.58
N PHE A 174 14.65 6.81 11.69
CA PHE A 174 13.76 7.97 11.67
C PHE A 174 14.44 9.24 11.17
N MET A 175 15.71 9.48 11.50
CA MET A 175 16.45 10.61 10.96
C MET A 175 16.63 10.52 9.44
N VAL A 176 16.89 9.34 8.89
CA VAL A 176 16.95 9.14 7.43
C VAL A 176 15.59 9.38 6.78
N ALA A 177 14.50 8.92 7.42
CA ALA A 177 13.15 9.23 6.97
C ALA A 177 12.87 10.75 6.99
N SER A 178 13.30 11.47 8.03
CA SER A 178 13.07 12.92 8.12
C SER A 178 13.77 13.66 6.98
N ILE A 179 15.01 13.28 6.63
CA ILE A 179 15.75 13.85 5.51
C ILE A 179 14.98 13.70 4.18
N GLY A 180 14.41 12.52 3.91
CA GLY A 180 13.65 12.33 2.67
C GLY A 180 12.38 13.19 2.61
N TRP A 181 11.71 13.40 3.74
CA TRP A 181 10.60 14.35 3.85
C TRP A 181 11.05 15.81 3.73
N THR A 182 12.23 16.17 4.23
CA THR A 182 12.85 17.49 4.00
C THR A 182 13.08 17.74 2.52
N VAL A 183 13.63 16.75 1.79
CA VAL A 183 13.83 16.85 0.34
C VAL A 183 12.50 17.05 -0.38
N MET A 184 11.44 16.36 0.05
CA MET A 184 10.10 16.54 -0.50
C MET A 184 9.52 17.94 -0.22
N ALA A 185 9.69 18.46 1.00
CA ALA A 185 9.23 19.80 1.38
C ALA A 185 9.95 20.88 0.56
N ILE A 186 11.28 20.82 0.48
CA ILE A 186 12.11 21.75 -0.31
C ILE A 186 11.73 21.66 -1.79
N SER A 187 11.60 20.46 -2.34
CA SER A 187 11.23 20.27 -3.75
C SER A 187 9.87 20.89 -4.04
N THR A 188 8.88 20.64 -3.18
CA THR A 188 7.51 21.17 -3.32
C THR A 188 7.46 22.69 -3.21
N PHE A 189 8.33 23.27 -2.39
CA PHE A 189 8.46 24.73 -2.27
C PHE A 189 8.84 25.39 -3.60
N PHE A 190 9.59 24.74 -4.48
CA PHE A 190 9.97 25.31 -5.78
C PHE A 190 8.99 25.00 -6.92
N LEU A 191 7.89 24.30 -6.65
CA LEU A 191 6.89 23.97 -7.67
C LEU A 191 5.89 25.13 -7.86
N PRO A 192 5.32 25.30 -9.07
CA PRO A 192 4.35 26.36 -9.34
C PRO A 192 2.99 26.09 -8.68
N ASN A 193 2.22 27.13 -8.36
CA ASN A 193 0.82 26.90 -7.96
C ASN A 193 0.02 26.34 -9.14
N ARG A 194 -0.85 25.37 -8.88
CA ARG A 194 -1.77 24.83 -9.87
C ARG A 194 -2.96 25.78 -10.10
N GLY A 195 -3.37 26.50 -9.06
CA GLY A 195 -4.68 27.13 -8.99
C GLY A 195 -5.74 26.14 -8.49
N VAL A 196 -6.80 26.67 -7.87
CA VAL A 196 -7.93 25.87 -7.38
C VAL A 196 -9.10 26.03 -8.34
N ASP A 197 -9.48 24.94 -9.01
CA ASP A 197 -10.75 24.87 -9.75
C ASP A 197 -11.83 24.45 -8.75
N PHE A 198 -12.72 25.37 -8.38
CA PHE A 198 -13.82 25.06 -7.46
C PHE A 198 -14.83 24.12 -8.11
N TYR A 199 -14.71 22.82 -7.85
CA TYR A 199 -15.75 21.84 -8.15
C TYR A 199 -16.47 21.43 -6.87
N GLN A 200 -17.72 21.86 -6.70
CA GLN A 200 -18.57 21.37 -5.63
C GLN A 200 -19.16 20.01 -6.01
N ARG A 201 -18.53 18.92 -5.58
CA ARG A 201 -19.18 17.60 -5.55
C ARG A 201 -19.21 17.06 -4.14
N SER A 202 -20.33 16.47 -3.75
CA SER A 202 -20.46 15.80 -2.46
C SER A 202 -19.72 14.46 -2.51
N ILE A 203 -18.61 14.35 -1.77
CA ILE A 203 -17.86 13.08 -1.63
C ILE A 203 -18.77 11.96 -1.19
N LEU A 204 -19.60 12.23 -0.18
CA LEU A 204 -20.46 11.21 0.40
C LEU A 204 -21.45 10.71 -0.66
N PHE A 205 -21.94 11.60 -1.52
CA PHE A 205 -22.77 11.22 -2.66
C PHE A 205 -21.99 10.39 -3.69
N GLU A 206 -20.75 10.76 -4.03
CA GLU A 206 -19.96 9.99 -5.00
C GLU A 206 -19.58 8.60 -4.49
N LEU A 207 -19.16 8.50 -3.22
CA LEU A 207 -18.85 7.23 -2.56
C LEU A 207 -20.09 6.35 -2.44
N THR A 208 -21.21 6.88 -1.94
CA THR A 208 -22.46 6.10 -1.82
C THR A 208 -22.96 5.63 -3.17
N THR A 209 -22.81 6.45 -4.22
CA THR A 209 -23.15 6.07 -5.59
C THR A 209 -22.25 4.94 -6.09
N GLY A 210 -20.94 4.99 -5.81
CA GLY A 210 -20.00 3.90 -6.12
C GLY A 210 -20.34 2.60 -5.38
N PHE A 211 -20.57 2.66 -4.07
CA PHE A 211 -20.94 1.50 -3.26
C PHE A 211 -22.27 0.88 -3.71
N LYS A 212 -23.28 1.71 -3.98
CA LYS A 212 -24.58 1.25 -4.48
C LYS A 212 -24.43 0.53 -5.82
N TYR A 213 -23.56 1.02 -6.70
CA TYR A 213 -23.27 0.38 -7.98
C TYR A 213 -22.52 -0.94 -7.82
N ILE A 214 -21.50 -1.01 -6.95
CA ILE A 214 -20.79 -2.26 -6.64
C ILE A 214 -21.81 -3.30 -6.15
N TYR A 215 -22.68 -2.91 -5.22
CA TYR A 215 -23.69 -3.81 -4.66
C TYR A 215 -24.73 -4.27 -5.69
N SER A 216 -25.09 -3.43 -6.66
CA SER A 216 -26.06 -3.79 -7.71
C SER A 216 -25.46 -4.69 -8.80
N GLN A 217 -24.14 -4.76 -8.94
CA GLN A 217 -23.47 -5.54 -9.97
C GLN A 217 -22.78 -6.78 -9.38
N LYS A 218 -23.41 -7.95 -9.54
CA LYS A 218 -22.98 -9.21 -8.91
C LYS A 218 -21.51 -9.56 -9.15
N ILE A 219 -21.02 -9.44 -10.39
CA ILE A 219 -19.61 -9.75 -10.72
C ILE A 219 -18.66 -8.80 -9.99
N ILE A 220 -18.94 -7.50 -10.05
CA ILE A 220 -18.12 -6.46 -9.42
C ILE A 220 -18.14 -6.64 -7.90
N LEU A 221 -19.28 -6.97 -7.31
CA LEU A 221 -19.42 -7.25 -5.88
C LEU A 221 -18.52 -8.43 -5.46
N ILE A 222 -18.60 -9.57 -6.17
CA ILE A 222 -17.81 -10.76 -5.81
C ILE A 222 -16.31 -10.50 -5.97
N LEU A 223 -15.90 -9.83 -7.05
CA LEU A 223 -14.50 -9.43 -7.26
C LEU A 223 -14.01 -8.46 -6.17
N SER A 224 -14.87 -7.51 -5.75
CA SER A 224 -14.57 -6.59 -4.66
C SER A 224 -14.43 -7.34 -3.32
N ILE A 225 -15.37 -8.23 -2.98
CA ILE A 225 -15.30 -9.04 -1.76
C ILE A 225 -14.02 -9.88 -1.76
N LEU A 226 -13.71 -10.55 -2.87
CA LEU A 226 -12.50 -11.36 -2.99
C LEU A 226 -11.24 -10.52 -2.73
N LEU A 227 -11.09 -9.38 -3.40
CA LEU A 227 -9.91 -8.52 -3.26
C LEU A 227 -9.81 -7.91 -1.85
N PHE A 228 -10.90 -7.36 -1.33
CA PHE A 228 -10.93 -6.68 -0.02
C PHE A 228 -10.69 -7.66 1.12
N THR A 229 -11.36 -8.81 1.11
CA THR A 229 -11.15 -9.84 2.13
C THR A 229 -9.75 -10.42 2.03
N ASN A 230 -9.21 -10.65 0.81
CA ASN A 230 -7.84 -11.13 0.63
C ASN A 230 -6.81 -10.14 1.21
N MET A 231 -6.96 -8.83 0.94
CA MET A 231 -6.09 -7.83 1.56
C MET A 231 -6.22 -7.83 3.08
N LEU A 232 -7.45 -7.79 3.61
CA LEU A 232 -7.67 -7.80 5.06
C LEU A 232 -7.06 -9.03 5.74
N MET A 233 -7.23 -10.21 5.14
CA MET A 233 -6.87 -11.50 5.76
C MET A 233 -5.42 -11.93 5.52
N ASN A 234 -4.81 -11.54 4.41
CA ASN A 234 -3.43 -11.96 4.13
C ASN A 234 -2.43 -10.86 4.46
N PHE A 235 -2.70 -9.60 4.10
CA PHE A 235 -1.68 -8.54 4.11
C PHE A 235 -1.17 -8.17 5.52
N GLY A 236 -1.99 -8.44 6.55
CA GLY A 236 -1.67 -8.18 7.95
C GLY A 236 -0.40 -8.87 8.46
N TRP A 237 0.03 -9.97 7.85
CA TRP A 237 1.27 -10.65 8.24
C TRP A 237 2.53 -9.78 8.12
N LEU A 238 2.52 -8.78 7.23
CA LEU A 238 3.65 -7.86 7.09
C LEU A 238 3.90 -7.07 8.38
N THR A 239 2.86 -6.84 9.18
CA THR A 239 2.98 -6.13 10.46
C THR A 239 3.59 -7.02 11.53
N THR A 240 3.50 -8.36 11.40
CA THR A 240 4.08 -9.33 12.32
C THR A 240 5.49 -9.77 11.92
N LEU A 241 6.11 -9.11 10.93
CA LEU A 241 7.45 -9.48 10.49
C LEU A 241 8.52 -9.42 11.59
N PRO A 242 8.56 -8.40 12.48
CA PRO A 242 9.51 -8.38 13.59
C PRO A 242 9.43 -9.62 14.50
N SER A 243 8.22 -10.05 14.87
CA SER A 243 8.03 -11.26 15.68
C SER A 243 8.33 -12.54 14.90
N TYR A 244 8.04 -12.54 13.59
CA TYR A 244 8.29 -13.69 12.72
C TYR A 244 9.77 -14.00 12.56
N VAL A 245 10.61 -12.98 12.30
CA VAL A 245 12.06 -13.19 12.12
C VAL A 245 12.75 -13.56 13.44
N GLN A 246 12.22 -13.10 14.57
CA GLN A 246 12.77 -13.42 15.89
C GLN A 246 12.77 -14.94 16.16
N ARG A 247 11.83 -15.69 15.55
CA ARG A 247 11.80 -17.17 15.62
C ARG A 247 13.03 -17.86 15.02
N PHE A 248 13.81 -17.13 14.23
CA PHE A 248 15.02 -17.60 13.53
C PHE A 248 16.25 -16.83 14.01
N ASP A 249 16.18 -16.23 15.20
CA ASP A 249 17.22 -15.33 15.74
C ASP A 249 17.55 -14.16 14.81
N GLY A 250 16.60 -13.79 13.94
CA GLY A 250 16.71 -12.67 13.02
C GLY A 250 16.32 -11.34 13.68
N GLY A 251 16.79 -10.24 13.10
CA GLY A 251 16.51 -8.89 13.57
C GLY A 251 16.02 -7.97 12.44
N ALA A 252 16.32 -6.68 12.59
CA ALA A 252 15.86 -5.65 11.66
C ALA A 252 16.27 -5.91 10.19
N LYS A 253 17.47 -6.43 9.97
CA LYS A 253 17.99 -6.76 8.63
C LYS A 253 17.12 -7.82 7.95
N GLU A 254 16.77 -8.89 8.66
CA GLU A 254 15.90 -9.96 8.18
C GLU A 254 14.47 -9.46 7.92
N VAL A 255 13.94 -8.55 8.74
CA VAL A 255 12.66 -7.85 8.47
C VAL A 255 12.73 -7.13 7.13
N GLY A 256 13.80 -6.36 6.89
CA GLY A 256 14.02 -5.65 5.64
C GLY A 256 14.08 -6.58 4.43
N TYR A 257 14.81 -7.68 4.53
CA TYR A 257 14.91 -8.69 3.47
C TYR A 257 13.57 -9.36 3.14
N LEU A 258 12.77 -9.70 4.16
CA LEU A 258 11.43 -10.25 3.93
C LEU A 258 10.51 -9.25 3.23
N PHE A 259 10.49 -7.98 3.67
CA PHE A 259 9.74 -6.94 2.97
C PHE A 259 10.18 -6.79 1.52
N SER A 260 11.48 -6.78 1.25
CA SER A 260 11.99 -6.68 -0.11
C SER A 260 11.62 -7.88 -0.97
N SER A 261 11.64 -9.10 -0.40
CA SER A 261 11.15 -10.31 -1.07
C SER A 261 9.68 -10.17 -1.46
N CYS A 262 8.85 -9.66 -0.53
CA CYS A 262 7.45 -9.35 -0.80
C CYS A 262 7.29 -8.34 -1.94
N GLY A 263 8.06 -7.25 -1.92
CA GLY A 263 8.04 -6.22 -2.95
C GLY A 263 8.42 -6.76 -4.34
N ILE A 264 9.47 -7.58 -4.43
CA ILE A 264 9.89 -8.23 -5.69
C ILE A 264 8.79 -9.13 -6.23
N GLY A 265 8.19 -9.95 -5.36
CA GLY A 265 7.03 -10.77 -5.69
C GLY A 265 5.88 -9.94 -6.26
N ALA A 266 5.45 -8.91 -5.54
CA ALA A 266 4.34 -8.05 -5.96
C ALA A 266 4.57 -7.39 -7.33
N ILE A 267 5.77 -6.85 -7.56
CA ILE A 267 6.11 -6.20 -8.84
C ILE A 267 6.10 -7.20 -9.99
N THR A 268 6.75 -8.36 -9.81
CA THR A 268 6.80 -9.41 -10.84
C THR A 268 5.40 -9.94 -11.14
N GLY A 269 4.54 -10.08 -10.13
CA GLY A 269 3.13 -10.43 -10.28
C GLY A 269 2.34 -9.44 -11.15
N VAL A 270 2.46 -8.14 -10.86
CA VAL A 270 1.82 -7.09 -11.68
C VAL A 270 2.33 -7.13 -13.12
N LEU A 271 3.64 -7.21 -13.33
CA LEU A 271 4.25 -7.18 -14.66
C LEU A 271 3.87 -8.39 -15.52
N LEU A 272 3.91 -9.60 -14.94
CA LEU A 272 3.60 -10.82 -15.67
C LEU A 272 2.09 -10.98 -15.90
N SER A 273 1.26 -10.63 -14.91
CA SER A 273 -0.20 -10.67 -15.08
C SER A 273 -0.71 -9.68 -16.14
N SER A 274 -0.02 -8.54 -16.32
CA SER A 274 -0.35 -7.54 -17.34
C SER A 274 -0.17 -8.02 -18.79
N ARG A 275 0.50 -9.16 -19.00
CA ARG A 275 0.67 -9.77 -20.32
C ARG A 275 -0.55 -10.57 -20.77
N PHE A 276 -1.48 -10.87 -19.86
CA PHE A 276 -2.70 -11.60 -20.16
C PHE A 276 -3.84 -10.63 -20.45
N SER A 277 -4.43 -10.74 -21.63
CA SER A 277 -5.64 -9.98 -21.97
C SER A 277 -6.87 -10.54 -21.26
N PRO A 278 -7.84 -9.68 -20.88
CA PRO A 278 -9.16 -10.14 -20.46
C PRO A 278 -9.77 -11.05 -21.51
N GLY A 279 -10.34 -12.18 -21.08
CA GLY A 279 -10.89 -13.19 -21.97
C GLY A 279 -11.53 -14.31 -21.17
N LYS A 280 -12.02 -15.36 -21.86
CA LYS A 280 -12.84 -16.43 -21.27
C LYS A 280 -12.29 -17.05 -19.98
N TYR A 281 -10.96 -17.10 -19.81
CA TYR A 281 -10.31 -17.73 -18.64
C TYR A 281 -9.72 -16.73 -17.64
N TYR A 282 -9.97 -15.42 -17.82
CA TYR A 282 -9.39 -14.39 -16.96
C TYR A 282 -9.82 -14.52 -15.50
N GLY A 283 -11.03 -15.02 -15.27
CA GLY A 283 -11.54 -15.39 -13.96
C GLY A 283 -10.71 -16.44 -13.22
N HIS A 284 -10.21 -17.44 -13.95
CA HIS A 284 -9.33 -18.47 -13.38
C HIS A 284 -8.00 -17.87 -12.94
N LEU A 285 -7.46 -16.92 -13.71
CA LEU A 285 -6.23 -16.21 -13.34
C LEU A 285 -6.41 -15.40 -12.05
N ILE A 286 -7.55 -14.71 -11.88
CA ILE A 286 -7.88 -13.96 -10.66
C ILE A 286 -7.95 -14.92 -9.45
N LEU A 287 -8.72 -16.00 -9.56
CA LEU A 287 -8.90 -16.98 -8.48
C LEU A 287 -7.59 -17.70 -8.13
N PHE A 288 -6.80 -18.07 -9.14
CA PHE A 288 -5.48 -18.66 -8.95
C PHE A 288 -4.52 -17.70 -8.26
N SER A 289 -4.53 -16.42 -8.63
CA SER A 289 -3.70 -15.40 -7.99
C SER A 289 -4.04 -15.21 -6.51
N ALA A 290 -5.35 -15.17 -6.18
CA ALA A 290 -5.81 -15.12 -4.79
C ALA A 290 -5.41 -16.38 -4.00
N LEU A 291 -5.59 -17.56 -4.61
CA LEU A 291 -5.22 -18.83 -4.00
C LEU A 291 -3.70 -18.92 -3.78
N LEU A 292 -2.90 -18.52 -4.76
CA LEU A 292 -1.44 -18.55 -4.68
C LEU A 292 -0.95 -17.67 -3.53
N PHE A 293 -1.52 -16.47 -3.37
CA PHE A 293 -1.16 -15.60 -2.24
C PHE A 293 -1.43 -16.30 -0.90
N SER A 294 -2.62 -16.86 -0.72
CA SER A 294 -3.00 -17.52 0.53
C SER A 294 -2.24 -18.82 0.77
N VAL A 295 -2.13 -19.72 -0.21
CA VAL A 295 -1.45 -21.01 -0.03
C VAL A 295 0.02 -20.81 0.30
N MET A 296 0.70 -19.91 -0.39
CA MET A 296 2.11 -19.62 -0.08
C MET A 296 2.25 -19.00 1.30
N LEU A 297 1.36 -18.08 1.70
CA LEU A 297 1.39 -17.47 3.04
C LEU A 297 1.07 -18.49 4.16
N PHE A 298 0.19 -19.45 3.89
CA PHE A 298 -0.04 -20.58 4.78
C PHE A 298 1.25 -21.37 4.99
N PHE A 299 2.01 -21.68 3.93
CA PHE A 299 3.30 -22.34 4.06
C PHE A 299 4.39 -21.47 4.71
N VAL A 300 4.36 -20.14 4.53
CA VAL A 300 5.23 -19.22 5.29
C VAL A 300 5.01 -19.38 6.79
N SER A 301 3.76 -19.49 7.26
CA SER A 301 3.48 -19.65 8.69
C SER A 301 4.08 -20.94 9.28
N LEU A 302 4.11 -22.01 8.49
CA LEU A 302 4.64 -23.33 8.86
C LEU A 302 6.15 -23.46 8.69
N SER A 303 6.78 -22.57 7.91
CA SER A 303 8.20 -22.65 7.59
C SER A 303 9.07 -22.60 8.84
N GLU A 304 10.10 -23.45 8.84
CA GLU A 304 11.14 -23.54 9.87
C GLU A 304 12.50 -23.06 9.35
N ASN A 305 12.52 -22.48 8.15
CA ASN A 305 13.72 -21.91 7.55
C ASN A 305 13.42 -20.51 7.00
N LEU A 306 14.14 -19.50 7.49
CA LEU A 306 13.92 -18.10 7.11
C LEU A 306 14.10 -17.85 5.59
N TYR A 307 15.09 -18.48 4.96
CA TYR A 307 15.32 -18.32 3.52
C TYR A 307 14.20 -18.95 2.69
N LEU A 308 13.68 -20.11 3.12
CA LEU A 308 12.49 -20.69 2.51
C LEU A 308 11.29 -19.75 2.68
N SER A 309 11.13 -19.13 3.85
CA SER A 309 10.08 -18.14 4.10
C SER A 309 10.19 -16.94 3.17
N MET A 310 11.40 -16.48 2.86
CA MET A 310 11.61 -15.41 1.88
C MET A 310 11.17 -15.83 0.48
N VAL A 311 11.53 -17.04 0.03
CA VAL A 311 11.11 -17.55 -1.29
C VAL A 311 9.59 -17.71 -1.36
N LEU A 312 8.98 -18.31 -0.34
CA LEU A 312 7.53 -18.47 -0.25
C LEU A 312 6.82 -17.11 -0.21
N ALA A 313 7.36 -16.13 0.52
CA ALA A 313 6.83 -14.78 0.56
C ALA A 313 6.89 -14.06 -0.80
N ALA A 314 7.95 -14.29 -1.59
CA ALA A 314 8.02 -13.77 -2.96
C ALA A 314 6.89 -14.35 -3.83
N PHE A 315 6.66 -15.66 -3.78
CA PHE A 315 5.56 -16.29 -4.52
C PHE A 315 4.17 -15.87 -4.00
N ALA A 316 4.03 -15.72 -2.69
CA ALA A 316 2.82 -15.21 -2.06
C ALA A 316 2.48 -13.82 -2.61
N HIS A 317 3.45 -12.91 -2.61
CA HIS A 317 3.24 -11.55 -3.12
C HIS A 317 3.20 -11.47 -4.65
N PHE A 318 3.77 -12.42 -5.38
CA PHE A 318 3.48 -12.59 -6.81
C PHE A 318 1.99 -12.83 -7.04
N GLY A 319 1.37 -13.70 -6.24
CA GLY A 319 -0.09 -13.89 -6.21
C GLY A 319 -0.83 -12.60 -5.86
N ASN A 320 -0.37 -11.88 -4.82
CA ASN A 320 -0.95 -10.60 -4.39
C ASN A 320 -0.95 -9.54 -5.52
N GLY A 321 0.22 -9.29 -6.13
CA GLY A 321 0.36 -8.32 -7.22
C GLY A 321 -0.46 -8.70 -8.45
N SER A 322 -0.47 -10.00 -8.80
CA SER A 322 -1.29 -10.51 -9.90
C SER A 322 -2.79 -10.34 -9.63
N LEU A 323 -3.24 -10.64 -8.41
CA LEU A 323 -4.63 -10.49 -7.98
C LEU A 323 -5.07 -9.03 -8.07
N PHE A 324 -4.28 -8.12 -7.52
CA PHE A 324 -4.58 -6.69 -7.51
C PHE A 324 -4.73 -6.14 -8.94
N ASN A 325 -3.77 -6.46 -9.82
CA ASN A 325 -3.78 -6.01 -11.20
C ASN A 325 -4.97 -6.58 -11.99
N THR A 326 -5.12 -7.90 -11.99
CA THR A 326 -6.16 -8.58 -12.78
C THR A 326 -7.56 -8.22 -12.32
N THR A 327 -7.81 -8.13 -11.01
CA THR A 327 -9.12 -7.72 -10.49
C THR A 327 -9.43 -6.28 -10.85
N THR A 328 -8.45 -5.38 -10.73
CA THR A 328 -8.59 -3.97 -11.12
C THR A 328 -8.96 -3.85 -12.60
N VAL A 329 -8.27 -4.54 -13.49
CA VAL A 329 -8.57 -4.55 -14.93
C VAL A 329 -9.98 -5.12 -15.18
N ALA A 330 -10.32 -6.27 -14.59
CA ALA A 330 -11.60 -6.93 -14.79
C ALA A 330 -12.80 -6.07 -14.38
N VAL A 331 -12.65 -5.30 -13.29
CA VAL A 331 -13.65 -4.34 -12.83
C VAL A 331 -13.67 -3.13 -13.74
N GLN A 332 -12.51 -2.55 -14.08
CA GLN A 332 -12.43 -1.30 -14.85
C GLN A 332 -13.04 -1.39 -16.25
N ILE A 333 -12.89 -2.52 -16.95
CA ILE A 333 -13.47 -2.73 -18.28
C ILE A 333 -15.00 -2.93 -18.25
N ARG A 334 -15.55 -3.35 -17.10
CA ARG A 334 -17.00 -3.55 -16.89
C ARG A 334 -17.73 -2.29 -16.44
N LEU A 335 -17.00 -1.22 -16.14
CA LEU A 335 -17.57 0.02 -15.63
C LEU A 335 -17.91 1.00 -16.76
N PRO A 336 -19.17 1.47 -16.83
CA PRO A 336 -19.55 2.64 -17.62
C PRO A 336 -18.66 3.83 -17.27
N GLU A 337 -18.33 4.65 -18.26
CA GLU A 337 -17.40 5.78 -18.11
C GLU A 337 -17.81 6.73 -16.97
N ILE A 338 -19.11 7.01 -16.84
CA ILE A 338 -19.65 7.94 -15.84
C ILE A 338 -19.51 7.47 -14.39
N ILE A 339 -19.47 6.16 -14.14
CA ILE A 339 -19.38 5.57 -12.80
C ILE A 339 -17.97 5.07 -12.48
N ARG A 340 -17.11 4.92 -13.51
CA ARG A 340 -15.78 4.32 -13.40
C ARG A 340 -14.93 4.95 -12.31
N GLY A 341 -14.82 6.29 -12.30
CA GLY A 341 -14.02 7.00 -11.30
C GLY A 341 -14.49 6.76 -9.86
N ARG A 342 -15.81 6.66 -9.64
CA ARG A 342 -16.41 6.48 -8.31
C ARG A 342 -16.14 5.08 -7.75
N VAL A 343 -16.26 4.05 -8.59
CA VAL A 343 -15.94 2.66 -8.19
C VAL A 343 -14.44 2.47 -8.03
N MET A 344 -13.62 3.00 -8.94
CA MET A 344 -12.16 2.88 -8.83
C MET A 344 -11.60 3.65 -7.62
N GLY A 345 -12.23 4.74 -7.21
CA GLY A 345 -11.88 5.44 -5.96
C GLY A 345 -12.03 4.55 -4.72
N ILE A 346 -13.03 3.68 -4.68
CA ILE A 346 -13.23 2.71 -3.58
C ILE A 346 -12.10 1.66 -3.55
N PHE A 347 -11.62 1.22 -4.71
CA PHE A 347 -10.54 0.23 -4.83
C PHE A 347 -9.18 0.76 -4.33
N ILE A 348 -8.99 2.08 -4.21
CA ILE A 348 -7.77 2.64 -3.60
C ILE A 348 -7.70 2.31 -2.10
N ILE A 349 -8.86 2.17 -1.44
CA ILE A 349 -8.96 1.91 0.01
C ILE A 349 -8.46 0.50 0.34
N THR A 350 -8.45 -0.42 -0.62
CA THR A 350 -8.05 -1.81 -0.41
C THR A 350 -6.64 -1.96 0.16
N GLY A 351 -5.71 -1.07 -0.19
CA GLY A 351 -4.36 -1.05 0.40
C GLY A 351 -4.37 -0.76 1.90
N SER A 352 -5.21 0.18 2.34
CA SER A 352 -5.33 0.53 3.76
C SER A 352 -6.04 -0.56 4.57
N ILE A 353 -7.02 -1.24 3.97
CA ILE A 353 -7.69 -2.40 4.57
C ILE A 353 -6.70 -3.52 4.87
N GLY A 354 -5.72 -3.73 3.98
CA GLY A 354 -4.65 -4.68 4.22
C GLY A 354 -3.81 -4.36 5.45
N ILE A 355 -3.50 -3.09 5.69
CA ILE A 355 -2.71 -2.68 6.87
C ILE A 355 -3.51 -2.87 8.16
N ILE A 356 -4.82 -2.58 8.16
CA ILE A 356 -5.73 -2.88 9.29
C ILE A 356 -5.74 -4.37 9.60
N GLY A 357 -5.50 -5.23 8.59
CA GLY A 357 -5.35 -6.67 8.78
C GLY A 357 -4.31 -7.04 9.84
N GLY A 358 -3.31 -6.20 10.07
CA GLY A 358 -2.31 -6.39 11.12
C GLY A 358 -2.90 -6.45 12.53
N LEU A 359 -4.03 -5.76 12.78
CA LEU A 359 -4.66 -5.75 14.10
C LEU A 359 -5.20 -7.12 14.49
N TRP A 360 -6.02 -7.74 13.63
CA TRP A 360 -6.57 -9.07 13.93
C TRP A 360 -5.46 -10.13 13.84
N THR A 361 -4.51 -10.00 12.90
CA THR A 361 -3.37 -10.92 12.81
C THR A 361 -2.55 -10.89 14.11
N GLY A 362 -2.22 -9.70 14.61
CA GLY A 362 -1.49 -9.50 15.86
C GLY A 362 -2.26 -9.98 17.09
N LEU A 363 -3.57 -9.70 17.14
CA LEU A 363 -4.45 -10.19 18.21
C LEU A 363 -4.43 -11.72 18.29
N TRP A 364 -4.73 -12.42 17.19
CA TRP A 364 -4.75 -13.88 17.20
C TRP A 364 -3.35 -14.47 17.41
N ALA A 365 -2.31 -13.88 16.83
CA ALA A 365 -0.93 -14.30 17.07
C ALA A 365 -0.55 -14.24 18.56
N SER A 366 -1.00 -13.21 19.29
CA SER A 366 -0.77 -13.10 20.74
C SER A 366 -1.56 -14.11 21.59
N MET A 367 -2.75 -14.53 21.12
CA MET A 367 -3.64 -15.41 21.88
C MET A 367 -3.35 -16.89 21.67
N ILE A 368 -3.08 -17.31 20.43
CA ILE A 368 -2.94 -18.72 20.05
C ILE A 368 -1.56 -19.03 19.46
N GLY A 369 -0.63 -18.08 19.52
CA GLY A 369 0.73 -18.19 18.99
C GLY A 369 0.84 -17.73 17.54
N LEU A 370 2.03 -17.21 17.18
CA LEU A 370 2.29 -16.57 15.89
C LEU A 370 1.98 -17.46 14.68
N ARG A 371 2.41 -18.73 14.70
CA ARG A 371 2.15 -19.67 13.59
C ARG A 371 0.64 -19.79 13.32
N LEU A 372 -0.14 -20.14 14.34
CA LEU A 372 -1.59 -20.34 14.20
C LEU A 372 -2.33 -19.04 13.88
N GLY A 373 -1.95 -17.93 14.52
CA GLY A 373 -2.53 -16.61 14.22
C GLY A 373 -2.36 -16.20 12.76
N MET A 374 -1.16 -16.41 12.20
CA MET A 374 -0.88 -16.16 10.78
C MET A 374 -1.62 -17.11 9.83
N MET A 375 -2.00 -18.31 10.26
CA MET A 375 -2.70 -19.30 9.41
C MET A 375 -4.17 -18.98 9.20
N ILE A 376 -4.82 -18.26 10.13
CA ILE A 376 -6.27 -18.00 10.09
C ILE A 376 -6.65 -17.32 8.78
N GLY A 377 -6.00 -16.20 8.44
CA GLY A 377 -6.32 -15.40 7.26
C GLY A 377 -6.19 -16.18 5.95
N PRO A 378 -5.02 -16.78 5.65
CA PRO A 378 -4.83 -17.67 4.51
C PRO A 378 -5.89 -18.77 4.41
N THR A 379 -6.24 -19.41 5.53
CA THR A 379 -7.24 -20.48 5.58
C THR A 379 -8.62 -19.97 5.18
N VAL A 380 -9.05 -18.84 5.75
CA VAL A 380 -10.33 -18.20 5.40
C VAL A 380 -10.41 -17.91 3.90
N ILE A 381 -9.32 -17.40 3.31
CA ILE A 381 -9.29 -17.08 1.88
C ILE A 381 -9.25 -18.33 0.99
N ILE A 382 -8.52 -19.38 1.38
CA ILE A 382 -8.52 -20.65 0.64
C ILE A 382 -9.96 -21.18 0.55
N VAL A 383 -10.68 -21.19 1.68
CA VAL A 383 -12.10 -21.59 1.73
C VAL A 383 -12.97 -20.66 0.86
N LEU A 384 -12.78 -19.34 0.95
CA LEU A 384 -13.52 -18.37 0.14
C LEU A 384 -13.29 -18.59 -1.36
N VAL A 385 -12.05 -18.82 -1.80
CA VAL A 385 -11.72 -19.06 -3.21
C VAL A 385 -12.34 -20.37 -3.68
N ILE A 386 -12.28 -21.45 -2.89
CA ILE A 386 -12.94 -22.73 -3.22
C ILE A 386 -14.46 -22.52 -3.34
N LEU A 387 -15.07 -21.80 -2.41
CA LEU A 387 -16.50 -21.49 -2.44
C LEU A 387 -16.88 -20.70 -3.70
N ILE A 388 -16.14 -19.64 -4.04
CA ILE A 388 -16.38 -18.85 -5.26
C ILE A 388 -16.18 -19.73 -6.50
N TYR A 389 -15.11 -20.54 -6.54
CA TYR A 389 -14.81 -21.40 -7.66
C TYR A 389 -15.93 -22.41 -7.93
N ILE A 390 -16.49 -23.03 -6.88
CA ILE A 390 -17.57 -24.01 -7.01
C ILE A 390 -18.89 -23.33 -7.37
N THR A 391 -19.25 -22.25 -6.66
CA THR A 391 -20.60 -21.66 -6.74
C THR A 391 -20.78 -20.62 -7.85
N GLN A 392 -19.72 -19.91 -8.26
CA GLN A 392 -19.82 -18.77 -9.17
C GLN A 392 -19.22 -19.08 -10.55
N LYS A 393 -19.98 -19.78 -11.40
CA LYS A 393 -19.61 -20.04 -12.80
C LYS A 393 -19.29 -18.76 -13.59
N GLN A 394 -20.04 -17.68 -13.35
CA GLN A 394 -19.84 -16.37 -13.98
C GLN A 394 -18.45 -15.78 -13.70
N ILE A 395 -17.90 -16.00 -12.49
CA ILE A 395 -16.56 -15.53 -12.15
C ILE A 395 -15.48 -16.39 -12.82
N ARG A 396 -15.71 -17.68 -13.04
CA ARG A 396 -14.75 -18.54 -13.75
C ARG A 396 -14.64 -18.16 -15.23
N TYR A 397 -15.76 -17.83 -15.85
CA TYR A 397 -15.87 -17.55 -17.28
C TYR A 397 -16.22 -16.09 -17.54
N LEU A 398 -15.34 -15.17 -17.10
CA LEU A 398 -15.48 -13.74 -17.40
C LEU A 398 -15.39 -13.52 -18.91
N HIS A 399 -16.41 -12.92 -19.52
CA HIS A 399 -16.35 -12.52 -20.92
C HIS A 399 -15.57 -11.21 -21.11
N GLU A 400 -14.98 -11.04 -22.29
CA GLU A 400 -14.24 -9.82 -22.64
C GLU A 400 -15.19 -8.64 -22.90
N ASN A 401 -16.39 -8.93 -23.44
CA ASN A 401 -17.49 -7.98 -23.55
C ASN A 401 -18.43 -8.14 -22.33
N PRO A 402 -18.57 -7.13 -21.45
CA PRO A 402 -19.49 -7.15 -20.32
C PRO A 402 -20.96 -7.37 -20.71
N GLU A 403 -21.34 -7.08 -21.95
CA GLU A 403 -22.70 -7.29 -22.47
C GLU A 403 -23.08 -8.78 -22.62
N CYS A 404 -22.11 -9.69 -22.48
CA CYS A 404 -22.32 -11.14 -22.55
C CYS A 404 -22.33 -11.83 -21.17
N ASP A 405 -22.07 -11.09 -20.09
CA ASP A 405 -22.05 -11.57 -18.69
C ASP A 405 -23.41 -11.32 -18.00
#